data_AF-A0A1C3WGE8-F1
#
_entry.id   AF-A0A1C3WGE8-F1
#
_cell.length_a   1.000
_cell.length_b   1.000
_cell.length_c   1.000
_cell.angle_alpha   90.00
_cell.angle_beta   90.00
_cell.angle_gamma   90.00
#
_symmetry.space_group_name_H-M   'P 1'
#
loop_
_entity.id
_entity.type
_entity.pdbx_description
1 polymer ?
#
loop_
_entity_poly.entity_id
_entity_poly.type
_entity_poly.pdbx_seq_one_letter_code
_entity_poly.pdbx_strand_id
1 'polypeptide(L)'
;MGDVIYLEDDTDDCSDEPKPKAATMTISGSDAIALSEFVRHVDMRCYDERFKDRGMMKSSALRNHLDRVRQILDTLLDYPEFEPFYYWSPPSEMPADQVEPELISAVADRLEVAFHCVGIYLAPDSIHVGSLELAIDDETGEACGIVSVQGMTSAATWTKAGRSLDETIGTFVNAISINEEGGAEPSA
;
A
#
# COMPACT_ATOMS: atom_id res chain seq x y z
N MET A 1 39.47 10.11 -48.98
CA MET A 1 38.72 11.28 -48.48
C MET A 1 37.39 10.76 -48.00
N GLY A 2 37.29 10.47 -46.70
CA GLY A 2 36.03 10.11 -46.06
C GLY A 2 35.53 11.32 -45.30
N ASP A 3 34.30 11.74 -45.56
CA ASP A 3 33.64 12.84 -44.89
C ASP A 3 33.37 12.43 -43.43
N VAL A 4 33.94 13.16 -42.49
CA VAL A 4 33.65 13.03 -41.06
C VAL A 4 32.62 14.11 -40.75
N ILE A 5 31.37 13.70 -40.60
CA ILE A 5 30.29 14.58 -40.15
C ILE A 5 30.43 14.70 -38.63
N TYR A 6 30.81 15.87 -38.15
CA TYR A 6 30.71 16.21 -36.74
C TYR A 6 29.23 16.45 -36.44
N LEU A 7 28.64 15.62 -35.57
CA LEU A 7 27.38 15.95 -34.94
C LEU A 7 27.69 17.12 -34.00
N GLU A 8 27.10 18.28 -34.29
CA GLU A 8 27.10 19.41 -33.38
C GLU A 8 26.49 18.92 -32.07
N ASP A 9 27.25 19.10 -30.99
CA ASP A 9 26.82 18.81 -29.62
C ASP A 9 25.81 19.91 -29.27
N ASP A 10 24.57 19.74 -29.73
CA ASP A 10 23.42 20.49 -29.23
C ASP A 10 23.29 20.09 -27.76
N THR A 11 24.01 20.78 -26.88
CA THR A 11 23.63 20.88 -25.48
C THR A 11 22.29 21.57 -25.45
N ASP A 12 21.25 20.76 -25.65
CA ASP A 12 19.88 21.10 -25.35
C ASP A 12 19.83 21.37 -23.85
N ASP A 13 20.07 22.63 -23.49
CA ASP A 13 19.77 23.22 -22.19
C ASP A 13 18.25 23.16 -22.01
N CYS A 14 17.75 21.94 -21.81
CA CYS A 14 16.44 21.66 -21.26
C CYS A 14 16.47 22.17 -19.82
N SER A 15 16.27 23.47 -19.66
CA SER A 15 15.95 24.07 -18.37
C SER A 15 14.80 23.28 -17.75
N ASP A 16 15.07 22.65 -16.60
CA ASP A 16 14.09 21.97 -15.75
C ASP A 16 13.06 22.94 -15.14
N GLU A 17 13.16 24.24 -15.43
CA GLU A 17 12.15 25.20 -15.01
C GLU A 17 10.83 24.93 -15.74
N PRO A 18 9.70 24.84 -15.00
CA PRO A 18 8.41 24.67 -15.61
C PRO A 18 8.12 25.89 -16.51
N LYS A 19 8.03 25.66 -17.82
CA LYS A 19 7.58 26.66 -18.79
C LYS A 19 6.06 26.54 -18.92
N PRO A 20 5.25 27.34 -18.19
CA PRO A 20 3.81 27.32 -18.39
C PRO A 20 3.51 27.69 -19.85
N LYS A 21 2.59 26.98 -20.50
CA LYS A 21 1.96 27.49 -21.73
C LYS A 21 1.38 28.86 -21.38
N ALA A 22 1.97 29.89 -21.97
CA ALA A 22 1.67 31.32 -21.81
C ALA A 22 0.62 31.68 -20.72
N ALA A 23 1.12 32.16 -19.57
CA ALA A 23 0.43 33.04 -18.64
C ALA A 23 -0.78 32.49 -17.84
N THR A 24 -0.93 31.17 -17.67
CA THR A 24 -1.87 30.64 -16.67
C THR A 24 -1.14 29.63 -15.78
N MET A 25 -1.07 29.88 -14.47
CA MET A 25 -0.84 28.81 -13.49
C MET A 25 -2.17 28.06 -13.36
N THR A 26 -2.22 26.82 -13.87
CA THR A 26 -3.47 26.16 -14.29
C THR A 26 -4.01 25.09 -13.35
N ILE A 27 -3.45 24.87 -12.16
CA ILE A 27 -3.99 23.87 -11.24
C ILE A 27 -5.03 24.56 -10.35
N SER A 28 -6.31 24.28 -10.61
CA SER A 28 -7.38 24.73 -9.72
C SER A 28 -7.37 23.93 -8.40
N GLY A 29 -8.04 24.43 -7.36
CA GLY A 29 -8.19 23.66 -6.12
C GLY A 29 -8.84 22.29 -6.34
N SER A 30 -9.82 22.18 -7.25
CA SER A 30 -10.41 20.90 -7.63
C SER A 30 -9.42 19.97 -8.34
N ASP A 31 -8.54 20.51 -9.19
CA ASP A 31 -7.51 19.70 -9.86
C ASP A 31 -6.46 19.21 -8.86
N ALA A 32 -6.08 20.05 -7.89
CA ALA A 32 -5.19 19.68 -6.82
C ALA A 32 -5.80 18.56 -5.94
N ILE A 33 -7.09 18.65 -5.58
CA ILE A 33 -7.80 17.58 -4.87
C ILE A 33 -7.80 16.28 -5.69
N ALA A 34 -8.14 16.35 -6.98
CA ALA A 34 -8.13 15.16 -7.85
C ALA A 34 -6.74 14.53 -7.95
N LEU A 35 -5.69 15.34 -8.02
CA LEU A 35 -4.30 14.86 -8.00
C LEU A 35 -3.92 14.25 -6.64
N SER A 36 -4.39 14.82 -5.54
CA SER A 36 -4.20 14.24 -4.20
C SER A 36 -4.87 12.87 -4.08
N GLU A 37 -6.12 12.75 -4.52
CA GLU A 37 -6.85 11.47 -4.55
C GLU A 37 -6.15 10.44 -5.45
N PHE A 38 -5.62 10.89 -6.59
CA PHE A 38 -4.85 10.04 -7.49
C PHE A 38 -3.55 9.55 -6.84
N VAL A 39 -2.74 10.45 -6.27
CA VAL A 39 -1.52 10.09 -5.54
C VAL A 39 -1.84 9.10 -4.44
N ARG A 40 -2.91 9.33 -3.68
CA ARG A 40 -3.38 8.41 -2.63
C ARG A 40 -3.74 7.04 -3.20
N HIS A 41 -4.47 6.99 -4.31
CA HIS A 41 -4.83 5.73 -4.96
C HIS A 41 -3.58 4.96 -5.40
N VAL A 42 -2.64 5.63 -6.07
CA VAL A 42 -1.38 5.02 -6.51
C VAL A 42 -0.57 4.54 -5.31
N ASP A 43 -0.52 5.34 -4.25
CA ASP A 43 0.22 5.00 -3.05
C ASP A 43 -0.34 3.78 -2.31
N MET A 44 -1.66 3.60 -2.31
CA MET A 44 -2.27 2.45 -1.64
C MET A 44 -2.34 1.21 -2.52
N ARG A 45 -2.58 1.36 -3.83
CA ARG A 45 -3.03 0.26 -4.69
C ARG A 45 -2.10 -0.08 -5.83
N CYS A 46 -1.18 0.81 -6.21
CA CYS A 46 -0.29 0.54 -7.34
C CYS A 46 1.07 0.05 -6.85
N TYR A 47 1.48 -1.11 -7.37
CA TYR A 47 2.76 -1.74 -7.10
C TYR A 47 3.38 -2.15 -8.43
N ASP A 48 4.60 -1.71 -8.69
CA ASP A 48 5.28 -1.84 -9.99
C ASP A 48 6.46 -2.83 -9.96
N GLU A 49 6.85 -3.33 -8.78
CA GLU A 49 7.88 -4.35 -8.62
C GLU A 49 7.35 -5.59 -7.91
N ARG A 50 7.84 -6.77 -8.32
CA ARG A 50 7.55 -8.05 -7.68
C ARG A 50 8.84 -8.60 -7.07
N PHE A 51 8.88 -8.72 -5.75
CA PHE A 51 9.98 -9.35 -5.03
C PHE A 51 9.65 -10.82 -4.75
N LYS A 52 10.60 -11.71 -5.07
CA LYS A 52 10.42 -13.16 -4.97
C LYS A 52 9.98 -13.62 -3.57
N ASP A 53 10.39 -12.90 -2.53
CA ASP A 53 10.21 -13.31 -1.13
C ASP A 53 9.43 -12.30 -0.28
N ARG A 54 8.97 -11.17 -0.86
CA ARG A 54 8.30 -10.07 -0.12
C ARG A 54 7.02 -9.55 -0.77
N GLY A 55 6.52 -10.23 -1.80
CA GLY A 55 5.31 -9.82 -2.51
C GLY A 55 5.53 -8.62 -3.45
N MET A 56 4.48 -7.84 -3.65
CA MET A 56 4.49 -6.67 -4.54
C MET A 56 4.95 -5.43 -3.77
N MET A 57 5.88 -4.66 -4.34
CA MET A 57 6.38 -3.41 -3.76
C MET A 57 6.41 -2.27 -4.78
N LYS A 58 6.58 -1.04 -4.30
CA LYS A 58 6.80 0.13 -5.15
C LYS A 58 8.30 0.33 -5.40
N SER A 59 8.66 0.54 -6.66
CA SER A 59 10.03 0.91 -7.03
C SER A 59 10.47 2.18 -6.31
N SER A 60 11.78 2.36 -6.18
CA SER A 60 12.34 3.63 -5.69
C SER A 60 11.93 4.81 -6.57
N ALA A 61 11.83 4.60 -7.88
CA ALA A 61 11.40 5.62 -8.83
C ALA A 61 9.95 6.05 -8.57
N LEU A 62 9.01 5.10 -8.44
CA LEU A 62 7.61 5.40 -8.16
C LEU A 62 7.47 6.12 -6.81
N ARG A 63 8.17 5.68 -5.78
CA ARG A 63 8.18 6.34 -4.47
C ARG A 63 8.67 7.78 -4.55
N ASN A 64 9.81 8.02 -5.21
CA ASN A 64 10.36 9.36 -5.38
C ASN A 64 9.41 10.29 -6.16
N HIS A 65 8.73 9.77 -7.17
CA HIS A 65 7.73 10.55 -7.91
C HIS A 65 6.52 10.89 -7.06
N LEU A 66 5.98 9.94 -6.29
CA LEU A 66 4.87 10.20 -5.38
C LEU A 66 5.23 11.26 -4.33
N ASP A 67 6.42 11.16 -3.73
CA ASP A 67 6.91 12.15 -2.75
C ASP A 67 7.06 13.53 -3.37
N ARG A 68 7.58 13.64 -4.60
CA ARG A 68 7.66 14.92 -5.30
C ARG A 68 6.27 15.52 -5.56
N VAL A 69 5.27 14.71 -5.93
CA VAL A 69 3.91 15.22 -6.16
C VAL A 69 3.26 15.64 -4.85
N ARG A 70 3.46 14.90 -3.75
CA ARG A 70 3.01 15.31 -2.41
C ARG A 70 3.56 16.68 -2.02
N GLN A 71 4.87 16.87 -2.14
CA GLN A 71 5.51 18.15 -1.85
C GLN A 71 4.91 19.31 -2.65
N ILE A 72 4.52 19.08 -3.91
CA ILE A 72 3.84 20.10 -4.72
C ILE A 72 2.43 20.35 -4.18
N LEU A 73 1.66 19.30 -3.91
CA LEU A 73 0.28 19.42 -3.41
C LEU A 73 0.23 20.09 -2.03
N ASP A 74 1.22 19.87 -1.16
CA ASP A 74 1.35 20.52 0.14
C ASP A 74 1.50 22.05 0.05
N THR A 75 1.99 22.56 -1.10
CA THR A 75 2.01 24.01 -1.36
C THR A 75 0.70 24.57 -1.89
N LEU A 76 -0.21 23.70 -2.34
CA LEU A 76 -1.44 24.06 -3.05
C LEU A 76 -2.71 23.79 -2.25
N LEU A 77 -2.68 22.84 -1.31
CA LEU A 77 -3.83 22.37 -0.55
C LEU A 77 -3.61 22.56 0.96
N ASP A 78 -4.59 23.16 1.61
CA ASP A 78 -4.81 22.97 3.04
C ASP A 78 -5.59 21.66 3.21
N TYR A 79 -4.87 20.55 3.41
CA TYR A 79 -5.54 19.24 3.54
C TYR A 79 -6.45 19.22 4.77
N PRO A 80 -7.67 18.68 4.67
CA PRO A 80 -8.40 18.28 5.86
C PRO A 80 -7.61 17.21 6.61
N GLU A 81 -7.58 17.29 7.94
CA GLU A 81 -7.04 16.22 8.79
C GLU A 81 -7.71 14.90 8.39
N PHE A 82 -6.88 13.95 8.01
CA PHE A 82 -7.33 12.69 7.46
C PHE A 82 -7.42 11.66 8.57
N GLU A 83 -8.62 11.10 8.80
CA GLU A 83 -8.78 10.01 9.77
C GLU A 83 -7.93 8.81 9.34
N PRO A 84 -6.97 8.37 10.16
CA PRO A 84 -6.14 7.22 9.83
C PRO A 84 -7.00 5.99 9.59
N PHE A 85 -6.63 5.17 8.60
CA PHE A 85 -7.27 3.88 8.37
C PHE A 85 -6.26 2.85 7.88
N TYR A 86 -6.56 1.57 8.13
CA TYR A 86 -5.74 0.47 7.63
C TYR A 86 -6.08 0.14 6.18
N TYR A 87 -5.04 -0.11 5.40
CA TYR A 87 -5.16 -0.71 4.07
C TYR A 87 -4.11 -1.82 3.94
N TRP A 88 -4.21 -2.61 2.89
CA TRP A 88 -3.37 -3.79 2.70
C TRP A 88 -2.78 -3.88 1.31
N SER A 89 -1.63 -4.56 1.20
CA SER A 89 -1.04 -4.93 -0.08
C SER A 89 -1.88 -5.98 -0.80
N PRO A 90 -1.72 -6.13 -2.12
CA PRO A 90 -2.24 -7.28 -2.84
C PRO A 90 -1.81 -8.58 -2.16
N PRO A 91 -2.70 -9.59 -2.08
CA PRO A 91 -2.36 -10.87 -1.48
C PRO A 91 -1.32 -11.61 -2.29
N SER A 92 -0.36 -12.20 -1.60
CA SER A 92 0.58 -13.17 -2.16
C SER A 92 0.28 -14.56 -1.65
N GLU A 93 0.27 -15.55 -2.53
CA GLU A 93 0.26 -16.96 -2.14
C GLU A 93 1.53 -17.32 -1.37
N MET A 94 1.38 -18.18 -0.37
CA MET A 94 2.46 -18.65 0.47
C MET A 94 2.43 -20.17 0.59
N PRO A 95 3.59 -20.86 0.57
CA PRO A 95 3.62 -22.29 0.85
C PRO A 95 3.44 -22.55 2.37
N ALA A 96 2.84 -23.69 2.71
CA ALA A 96 2.48 -24.04 4.08
C ALA A 96 3.67 -24.08 5.05
N ASP A 97 4.91 -24.29 4.58
CA ASP A 97 6.11 -24.32 5.41
C ASP A 97 6.61 -22.94 5.85
N GLN A 98 6.05 -21.87 5.29
CA GLN A 98 6.37 -20.48 5.63
C GLN A 98 5.28 -19.81 6.49
N VAL A 99 4.15 -20.48 6.70
CA VAL A 99 3.00 -19.98 7.45
C VAL A 99 3.25 -20.08 8.96
N GLU A 100 2.67 -19.15 9.72
CA GLU A 100 2.70 -19.19 11.18
C GLU A 100 2.23 -20.56 11.72
N PRO A 101 3.00 -21.22 12.60
CA PRO A 101 2.70 -22.58 13.06
C PRO A 101 1.33 -22.74 13.74
N GLU A 102 0.83 -21.68 14.36
CA GLU A 102 -0.51 -21.67 14.96
C GLU A 102 -1.61 -21.75 13.89
N LEU A 103 -1.45 -21.06 12.75
CA LEU A 103 -2.40 -21.14 11.65
C LEU A 103 -2.38 -22.52 11.00
N ILE A 104 -1.19 -23.10 10.80
CA ILE A 104 -1.05 -24.50 10.30
C ILE A 104 -1.78 -25.47 11.23
N SER A 105 -1.59 -25.31 12.53
CA SER A 105 -2.22 -26.17 13.54
C SER A 105 -3.75 -26.02 13.54
N ALA A 106 -4.25 -24.81 13.34
CA ALA A 106 -5.68 -24.52 13.33
C ALA A 106 -6.41 -25.14 12.11
N VAL A 107 -5.71 -25.35 10.99
CA VAL A 107 -6.29 -25.89 9.75
C VAL A 107 -5.83 -27.33 9.44
N ALA A 108 -5.16 -27.99 10.38
CA ALA A 108 -4.54 -29.30 10.15
C ALA A 108 -5.53 -30.42 9.79
N ASP A 109 -6.82 -30.25 10.09
CA ASP A 109 -7.90 -31.17 9.76
C ASP A 109 -8.54 -30.90 8.38
N ARG A 110 -8.10 -29.86 7.68
CA ARG A 110 -8.61 -29.47 6.35
C ARG A 110 -7.65 -29.94 5.24
N LEU A 111 -8.23 -30.36 4.11
CA LEU A 111 -7.47 -31.00 3.02
C LEU A 111 -7.15 -30.06 1.86
N GLU A 112 -8.02 -29.09 1.56
CA GLU A 112 -7.88 -28.17 0.43
C GLU A 112 -7.83 -26.73 0.95
N VAL A 113 -6.65 -26.33 1.46
CA VAL A 113 -6.42 -25.00 2.01
C VAL A 113 -5.39 -24.24 1.18
N ALA A 114 -5.77 -23.04 0.73
CA ALA A 114 -4.86 -22.09 0.09
C ALA A 114 -4.36 -21.07 1.13
N PHE A 115 -3.04 -20.90 1.22
CA PHE A 115 -2.44 -19.94 2.15
C PHE A 115 -2.05 -18.64 1.44
N HIS A 116 -2.37 -17.52 2.08
CA HIS A 116 -2.08 -16.18 1.58
C HIS A 116 -1.49 -15.31 2.68
N CYS A 117 -0.72 -14.30 2.29
CA CYS A 117 -0.27 -13.24 3.18
C CYS A 117 -0.41 -11.87 2.53
N VAL A 118 -0.73 -10.89 3.37
CA VAL A 118 -0.82 -9.47 3.00
C VAL A 118 -0.06 -8.65 4.04
N GLY A 119 0.61 -7.59 3.58
CA GLY A 119 1.12 -6.53 4.46
C GLY A 119 0.00 -5.55 4.80
N ILE A 120 -0.05 -5.11 6.06
CA ILE A 120 -1.01 -4.13 6.58
C ILE A 120 -0.27 -2.81 6.80
N TYR A 121 -0.88 -1.73 6.35
CA TYR A 121 -0.32 -0.39 6.35
C TYR A 121 -1.32 0.62 6.92
N LEU A 122 -0.80 1.66 7.56
CA LEU A 122 -1.59 2.80 8.05
C LEU A 122 -1.50 3.96 7.04
N ALA A 123 -2.66 4.41 6.57
CA ALA A 123 -2.77 5.65 5.80
C ALA A 123 -2.82 6.88 6.74
N PRO A 124 -2.34 8.05 6.31
CA PRO A 124 -1.83 8.37 4.96
C PRO A 124 -0.34 8.07 4.74
N ASP A 125 0.42 7.81 5.81
CA ASP A 125 1.89 7.79 5.75
C ASP A 125 2.50 6.49 5.19
N SER A 126 1.66 5.55 4.75
CA SER A 126 2.09 4.24 4.23
C SER A 126 2.99 3.47 5.22
N ILE A 127 2.75 3.66 6.52
CA ILE A 127 3.53 3.01 7.57
C ILE A 127 3.14 1.54 7.64
N HIS A 128 4.09 0.64 7.41
CA HIS A 128 3.87 -0.79 7.60
C HIS A 128 3.67 -1.09 9.08
N VAL A 129 2.50 -1.60 9.45
CA VAL A 129 2.13 -1.88 10.85
C VAL A 129 2.19 -3.36 11.20
N GLY A 130 2.09 -4.24 10.20
CA GLY A 130 1.99 -5.68 10.43
C GLY A 130 1.64 -6.48 9.19
N SER A 131 1.32 -7.76 9.39
CA SER A 131 0.87 -8.68 8.35
C SER A 131 -0.39 -9.42 8.78
N LEU A 132 -1.14 -9.90 7.79
CA LEU A 132 -2.21 -10.87 7.97
C LEU A 132 -1.86 -12.11 7.15
N GLU A 133 -1.84 -13.26 7.81
CA GLU A 133 -1.73 -14.57 7.19
C GLU A 133 -3.10 -15.25 7.22
N LEU A 134 -3.47 -15.84 6.08
CA LEU A 134 -4.79 -16.41 5.83
C LEU A 134 -4.67 -17.82 5.29
N ALA A 135 -5.60 -18.65 5.69
CA ALA A 135 -5.87 -19.98 5.17
C ALA A 135 -7.32 -19.99 4.68
N ILE A 136 -7.53 -20.22 3.38
CA ILE A 136 -8.86 -20.29 2.76
C ILE A 136 -9.20 -21.74 2.51
N ASP A 137 -10.28 -22.21 3.09
CA ASP A 137 -10.86 -23.54 2.84
C ASP A 137 -11.92 -23.39 1.74
N ASP A 138 -11.56 -23.80 0.52
CA ASP A 138 -12.41 -23.67 -0.66
C ASP A 138 -13.61 -24.63 -0.64
N GLU A 139 -13.54 -25.72 0.14
CA GLU A 139 -14.62 -26.71 0.27
C GLU A 139 -15.78 -26.16 1.09
N THR A 140 -15.46 -25.51 2.20
CA THR A 140 -16.45 -25.01 3.17
C THR A 140 -16.77 -23.52 3.00
N GLY A 141 -15.92 -22.78 2.28
CA GLY A 141 -16.03 -21.33 2.16
C GLY A 141 -15.73 -20.61 3.47
N GLU A 142 -14.86 -21.21 4.29
CA GLU A 142 -14.37 -20.63 5.55
C GLU A 142 -12.95 -20.10 5.38
N ALA A 143 -12.59 -19.12 6.21
CA ALA A 143 -11.27 -18.55 6.25
C ALA A 143 -10.76 -18.55 7.70
N CYS A 144 -9.53 -19.01 7.91
CA CYS A 144 -8.81 -18.88 9.16
C CYS A 144 -7.71 -17.85 8.99
N GLY A 145 -7.53 -16.94 9.95
CA GLY A 145 -6.52 -15.89 9.84
C GLY A 145 -5.81 -15.59 11.16
N ILE A 146 -4.57 -15.14 11.03
CA ILE A 146 -3.73 -14.61 12.11
C ILE A 146 -3.21 -13.24 11.69
N VAL A 147 -3.36 -12.26 12.57
CA VAL A 147 -2.87 -10.89 12.39
C VAL A 147 -1.67 -10.68 13.31
N SER A 148 -0.56 -10.21 12.75
CA SER A 148 0.66 -9.84 13.48
C SER A 148 0.90 -8.35 13.31
N VAL A 149 0.66 -7.54 14.35
CA VAL A 149 0.79 -6.08 14.34
C VAL A 149 1.62 -5.62 15.52
N GLN A 150 2.61 -4.73 15.29
CA GLN A 150 3.46 -4.14 16.34
C GLN A 150 4.10 -5.16 17.32
N GLY A 151 4.44 -6.36 16.82
CA GLY A 151 5.03 -7.42 17.64
C GLY A 151 4.05 -8.20 18.51
N MET A 152 2.75 -7.96 18.36
CA MET A 152 1.67 -8.79 18.91
C MET A 152 1.05 -9.62 17.80
N THR A 153 0.84 -10.91 18.07
CA THR A 153 0.20 -11.84 17.14
C THR A 153 -1.13 -12.29 17.74
N SER A 154 -2.20 -12.21 16.96
CA SER A 154 -3.52 -12.68 17.36
C SER A 154 -3.58 -14.20 17.38
N ALA A 155 -4.55 -14.77 18.10
CA ALA A 155 -4.86 -16.18 17.94
C ALA A 155 -5.46 -16.46 16.55
N ALA A 156 -5.31 -17.71 16.08
CA ALA A 156 -5.98 -18.17 14.86
C ALA A 156 -7.50 -18.03 15.00
N THR A 157 -8.12 -17.28 14.10
CA THR A 157 -9.56 -16.98 14.16
C THR A 157 -10.24 -17.41 12.88
N TRP A 158 -11.34 -18.16 13.03
CA TRP A 158 -12.19 -18.60 11.93
C TRP A 158 -13.31 -17.61 11.64
N THR A 159 -13.57 -17.38 10.36
CA THR A 159 -14.70 -16.61 9.87
C THR A 159 -15.19 -17.16 8.53
N LYS A 160 -16.33 -16.67 8.07
CA LYS A 160 -16.82 -16.98 6.73
C LYS A 160 -16.00 -16.22 5.69
N ALA A 161 -15.57 -16.89 4.62
CA ALA A 161 -14.94 -16.22 3.49
C ALA A 161 -15.92 -15.25 2.80
N GLY A 162 -15.42 -14.08 2.41
CA GLY A 162 -16.14 -13.11 1.62
C GLY A 162 -16.37 -13.57 0.17
N ARG A 163 -17.01 -12.74 -0.65
CA ARG A 163 -17.21 -13.03 -2.08
C ARG A 163 -15.92 -12.95 -2.88
N SER A 164 -14.89 -12.35 -2.30
CA SER A 164 -13.54 -12.24 -2.85
C SER A 164 -12.52 -12.28 -1.72
N LEU A 165 -11.27 -12.56 -2.06
CA LEU A 165 -10.16 -12.53 -1.11
C LEU A 165 -9.99 -11.14 -0.46
N ASP A 166 -10.25 -10.05 -1.20
CA ASP A 166 -10.19 -8.67 -0.67
C ASP A 166 -11.26 -8.43 0.40
N GLU A 167 -12.49 -8.94 0.20
CA GLU A 167 -13.55 -8.87 1.23
C GLU A 167 -13.19 -9.70 2.48
N THR A 168 -12.59 -10.88 2.29
CA THR A 168 -12.10 -11.71 3.40
C THR A 168 -11.02 -10.99 4.19
N ILE A 169 -10.00 -10.44 3.51
CA ILE A 169 -8.92 -9.65 4.14
C ILE A 169 -9.50 -8.48 4.93
N GLY A 170 -10.42 -7.73 4.34
CA GLY A 170 -11.07 -6.60 5.00
C GLY A 170 -11.79 -6.99 6.30
N THR A 171 -12.33 -8.21 6.38
CA THR A 171 -12.99 -8.70 7.61
C THR A 171 -12.00 -8.81 8.77
N PHE A 172 -10.79 -9.29 8.54
CA PHE A 172 -9.75 -9.39 9.57
C PHE A 172 -9.11 -8.04 9.87
N VAL A 173 -8.76 -7.25 8.85
CA VAL A 173 -8.07 -5.97 9.02
C VAL A 173 -8.96 -4.94 9.73
N ASN A 174 -10.25 -4.90 9.42
CA ASN A 174 -11.18 -3.97 10.07
C ASN A 174 -11.47 -4.32 11.54
N ALA A 175 -11.09 -5.52 12.00
CA ALA A 175 -11.18 -5.89 13.41
C ALA A 175 -10.00 -5.37 14.25
N ILE A 176 -8.96 -4.82 13.60
CA ILE A 176 -7.80 -4.22 14.26
C ILE A 176 -8.19 -2.82 14.76
N SER A 177 -8.07 -2.59 16.07
CA SER A 177 -8.27 -1.27 16.65
C SER A 177 -7.13 -0.32 16.25
N ILE A 178 -7.48 0.84 15.72
CA ILE A 178 -6.54 1.94 15.55
C ILE A 178 -6.39 2.59 16.93
N ASN A 179 -5.29 2.32 17.62
CA ASN A 179 -5.00 3.03 18.85
C ASN A 179 -4.46 4.43 18.50
N GLU A 180 -5.18 5.48 18.90
CA GLU A 180 -4.69 6.86 18.90
C GLU A 180 -3.63 7.02 20.01
N GLU A 181 -2.39 6.59 19.79
CA GLU A 181 -1.28 7.05 20.63
C GLU A 181 -0.90 8.49 20.22
N GLY A 182 -1.40 9.50 20.95
CA GLY A 182 -0.91 10.87 20.76
C GLY A 182 -1.75 12.03 21.30
N GLY A 183 -2.91 11.81 21.92
CA GLY A 183 -3.66 12.88 22.59
C GLY A 183 -3.00 13.29 23.91
N ALA A 184 -2.05 14.23 23.87
CA ALA A 184 -1.57 14.89 25.09
C ALA A 184 -2.77 15.57 25.78
N GLU A 185 -3.16 15.06 26.95
CA GLU A 185 -4.09 15.77 27.83
C GLU A 185 -3.50 17.16 28.15
N PRO A 186 -4.27 18.26 28.02
CA PRO A 186 -3.82 19.55 28.49
C PRO A 186 -3.79 19.52 30.01
N SER A 187 -2.58 19.46 30.58
CA SER A 187 -2.37 19.67 32.02
C SER A 187 -2.95 21.03 32.42
N ALA A 188 -3.93 20.98 33.33
CA ALA A 188 -4.57 22.13 33.96
C ALA A 188 -3.64 22.87 34.95
#